data_AF-A0A9N8YR72-F1
#
_entry.id   AF-A0A9N8YR72-F1
#
_cell.length_a   1.000
_cell.length_b   1.000
_cell.length_c   1.000
_cell.angle_alpha   90.00
_cell.angle_beta   90.00
_cell.angle_gamma   90.00
#
_symmetry.space_group_name_H-M   'P 1'
#
loop_
_entity.id
_entity.type
_entity.pdbx_description
1 polymer ?
#
loop_
_entity_poly.entity_id
_entity_poly.type
_entity_poly.pdbx_seq_one_letter_code
_entity_poly.pdbx_strand_id
1 'polypeptide(L)'
;METEETILLNYFLNSELQDNITLQQFIKKFPPAYSSNPQIKTLYKEYHDQRSENRKLVKKNTVEECKKSDQWNNEDDDDRLTLDQANKLLSTEEKNMLHEINFMKHECKKWIQDIQRINGNMSDLRYGKILPEVIREEEIINELKSQSHYIEIQGIPSPTIEENSLTLTVFLARFTTIATYSLITFFTALINKLIKKLTISNEI
;
A
#
# COMPACT_ATOMS: atom_id res chain seq x y z
N MET A 1 38.00 32.94 18.85
CA MET A 1 36.54 33.09 18.71
C MET A 1 36.00 31.67 18.58
N GLU A 2 35.15 31.22 19.50
CA GLU A 2 34.59 29.87 19.37
C GLU A 2 33.63 29.83 18.19
N THR A 3 33.73 28.80 17.35
CA THR A 3 32.84 28.61 16.20
C THR A 3 31.55 27.95 16.68
N GLU A 4 30.44 28.16 15.96
CA GLU A 4 29.17 27.51 16.26
C GLU A 4 29.33 25.98 16.37
N GLU A 5 30.09 25.38 15.45
CA GLU A 5 30.44 23.95 15.49
C GLU A 5 31.04 23.56 16.85
N THR A 6 32.02 24.31 17.35
CA THR A 6 32.65 24.00 18.64
C THR A 6 31.69 24.11 19.82
N ILE A 7 30.78 25.09 19.80
CA ILE A 7 29.77 25.29 20.84
C ILE A 7 28.76 24.13 20.82
N LEU A 8 28.24 23.78 19.65
CA LEU A 8 27.25 22.71 19.47
C LEU A 8 27.85 21.35 19.84
N LEU A 9 29.06 21.05 19.37
CA LEU A 9 29.75 19.79 19.73
C LEU A 9 30.02 19.71 21.22
N ASN A 10 30.41 20.82 21.86
CA ASN A 10 30.62 20.85 23.30
C ASN A 10 29.30 20.62 24.05
N TYR A 11 28.22 21.28 23.65
CA TYR A 11 26.90 21.10 24.26
C TYR A 11 26.39 19.65 24.13
N PHE A 12 26.31 19.14 22.90
CA PHE A 12 25.74 17.82 22.65
C PHE A 12 26.59 16.70 23.21
N LEU A 13 27.90 16.71 22.98
CA LEU A 13 28.76 15.62 23.42
C LEU A 13 29.01 15.73 24.92
N ASN A 14 29.39 16.90 25.42
CA ASN A 14 29.86 17.03 26.80
C ASN A 14 28.76 17.36 27.80
N SER A 15 27.51 17.65 27.39
CA SER A 15 26.40 17.89 28.32
C SER A 15 25.26 16.88 28.15
N GLU A 16 24.66 16.78 26.96
CA GLU A 16 23.48 15.93 26.76
C GLU A 16 23.83 14.44 26.58
N LEU A 17 24.88 14.14 25.82
CA LEU A 17 25.31 12.77 25.52
C LEU A 17 26.51 12.33 26.37
N GLN A 18 26.62 12.80 27.62
CA GLN A 18 27.72 12.38 28.51
C GLN A 18 27.78 10.84 28.68
N ASP A 19 28.97 10.25 28.54
CA ASP A 19 29.24 8.82 28.76
C ASP A 19 29.90 8.60 30.13
N ASN A 20 29.32 9.15 31.19
CA ASN A 20 29.90 9.11 32.53
C ASN A 20 29.31 8.01 33.44
N ILE A 21 28.39 7.18 32.95
CA ILE A 21 27.84 6.09 33.75
C ILE A 21 28.83 4.93 33.81
N THR A 22 29.41 4.74 34.99
CA THR A 22 30.26 3.58 35.29
C THR A 22 29.44 2.30 35.39
N LEU A 23 30.07 1.14 35.23
CA LEU A 23 29.40 -0.16 35.36
C LEU A 23 28.68 -0.31 36.71
N GLN A 24 29.26 0.20 37.79
CA GLN A 24 28.64 0.15 39.12
C GLN A 24 27.36 0.98 39.20
N GLN A 25 27.37 2.19 38.63
CA GLN A 25 26.18 3.05 38.55
C GLN A 25 25.11 2.44 37.64
N PHE A 26 25.53 1.75 36.57
CA PHE A 26 24.62 1.04 35.68
C PHE A 26 23.96 -0.15 36.39
N ILE A 27 24.74 -0.96 37.13
CA ILE A 27 24.23 -2.08 37.93
C ILE A 27 23.21 -1.59 38.97
N LYS A 28 23.43 -0.42 39.59
CA LYS A 28 22.51 0.19 40.55
C LYS A 28 21.12 0.50 39.98
N LYS A 29 20.96 0.58 38.65
CA LYS A 29 19.65 0.78 37.99
C LYS A 29 18.78 -0.48 38.00
N PHE A 30 19.36 -1.65 38.28
CA PHE A 30 18.64 -2.91 38.33
C PHE A 30 18.27 -3.28 39.77
N PRO A 31 17.15 -4.01 39.98
CA PRO A 31 16.83 -4.54 41.29
C PRO A 31 17.95 -5.44 41.86
N PRO A 32 18.16 -5.48 43.19
CA PRO A 32 19.23 -6.27 43.80
C PRO A 32 19.18 -7.77 43.48
N ALA A 33 17.98 -8.31 43.25
CA ALA A 33 17.81 -9.71 42.86
C ALA A 33 18.47 -10.06 41.52
N TYR A 34 18.64 -9.08 40.63
CA TYR A 34 19.20 -9.27 39.30
C TYR A 34 20.61 -8.69 39.13
N SER A 35 21.14 -7.93 40.09
CA SER A 35 22.42 -7.22 39.98
C SER A 35 23.64 -8.14 39.75
N SER A 36 23.53 -9.42 40.13
CA SER A 36 24.57 -10.43 39.94
C SER A 36 24.47 -11.16 38.59
N ASN A 37 23.47 -10.85 37.76
CA ASN A 37 23.29 -11.52 36.47
C ASN A 37 24.43 -11.13 35.50
N PRO A 38 25.16 -12.10 34.91
CA PRO A 38 26.24 -11.83 33.96
C PRO A 38 25.78 -11.03 32.73
N GLN A 39 24.51 -11.12 32.33
CA GLN A 39 23.95 -10.38 31.18
C GLN A 39 23.99 -8.86 31.37
N ILE A 40 24.03 -8.35 32.61
CA ILE A 40 24.11 -6.91 32.86
C ILE A 40 25.39 -6.30 32.28
N LYS A 41 26.50 -7.07 32.26
CA LYS A 41 27.75 -6.61 31.62
C LYS A 41 27.61 -6.53 30.10
N THR A 42 26.88 -7.46 29.50
CA THR A 42 26.56 -7.43 28.06
C THR A 42 25.69 -6.22 27.73
N LEU A 43 24.64 -5.96 28.51
CA LEU A 43 23.78 -4.79 28.36
C LEU A 43 24.54 -3.48 28.56
N TYR A 44 25.47 -3.44 29.52
CA TYR A 44 26.34 -2.28 29.72
C TYR A 44 27.24 -2.01 28.51
N LYS A 45 27.81 -3.07 27.92
CA LYS A 45 28.60 -2.96 26.70
C LYS A 45 27.74 -2.44 25.54
N GLU A 46 26.59 -3.05 25.31
CA GLU A 46 25.68 -2.64 24.23
C GLU A 46 25.18 -1.20 24.41
N TYR A 47 24.86 -0.80 25.64
CA TYR A 47 24.50 0.58 25.98
C TYR A 47 25.61 1.57 25.59
N HIS A 48 26.86 1.25 25.94
CA HIS A 48 28.00 2.10 25.58
C HIS A 48 28.27 2.10 24.07
N ASP A 49 28.11 0.96 23.40
CA ASP A 49 28.26 0.86 21.94
C ASP A 49 27.20 1.72 21.24
N GLN A 50 25.92 1.61 21.61
CA GLN A 50 24.83 2.42 21.06
C GLN A 50 25.06 3.92 21.30
N ARG A 51 25.55 4.31 22.48
CA ARG A 51 25.84 5.72 22.78
C ARG A 51 27.02 6.25 22.01
N SER A 52 28.07 5.45 21.84
CA SER A 52 29.22 5.79 20.99
C SER A 52 28.78 6.05 19.55
N GLU A 53 27.93 5.19 19.00
CA GLU A 53 27.36 5.37 17.65
C GLU A 53 26.50 6.65 17.56
N ASN A 54 25.61 6.88 18.53
CA ASN A 54 24.81 8.10 18.56
C ASN A 54 25.68 9.36 18.65
N ARG A 55 26.75 9.35 19.45
CA ARG A 55 27.71 10.47 19.54
C ARG A 55 28.43 10.72 18.22
N LYS A 56 28.84 9.67 17.51
CA LYS A 56 29.44 9.78 16.17
C LYS A 56 28.46 10.39 15.18
N LEU A 57 27.21 9.94 15.20
CA LEU A 57 26.16 10.43 14.32
C LEU A 57 25.86 11.92 14.57
N VAL A 58 25.64 12.31 15.84
CA VAL A 58 25.40 13.71 16.20
C VAL A 58 26.58 14.59 15.82
N LYS A 59 27.82 14.13 16.06
CA LYS A 59 29.01 14.86 15.62
C LYS A 59 29.03 15.07 14.11
N LYS A 60 28.78 14.01 13.34
CA LYS A 60 28.75 14.06 11.87
C LYS A 60 27.68 15.05 11.39
N ASN A 61 26.45 14.91 11.87
CA ASN A 61 25.32 15.74 11.47
C ASN A 61 25.57 17.21 11.83
N THR A 62 26.08 17.49 13.02
CA THR A 62 26.41 18.87 13.45
C THR A 62 27.38 19.53 12.48
N VAL A 63 28.46 18.83 12.10
CA VAL A 63 29.45 19.34 11.13
C VAL A 63 28.83 19.54 9.74
N GLU A 64 27.97 18.62 9.30
CA GLU A 64 27.30 18.73 8.00
C GLU A 64 26.32 19.90 7.95
N GLU A 65 25.51 20.10 9.00
CA GLU A 65 24.55 21.21 9.07
C GLU A 65 25.25 22.57 9.19
N CYS A 66 26.32 22.71 9.97
CA CYS A 66 27.10 23.95 10.01
C CYS A 66 27.66 24.32 8.63
N LYS A 67 28.16 23.34 7.86
CA LYS A 67 28.63 23.56 6.48
C LYS A 67 27.51 23.98 5.53
N LYS A 68 26.32 23.41 5.66
CA LYS A 68 25.16 23.82 4.85
C LYS A 68 24.72 25.24 5.17
N SER A 69 24.73 25.62 6.45
CA SER A 69 24.43 27.00 6.84
C SER A 69 25.42 27.98 6.21
N ASP A 70 26.73 27.68 6.24
CA ASP A 70 27.73 28.48 5.54
C ASP A 70 27.44 28.54 4.03
N GLN A 71 27.06 27.42 3.41
CA GLN A 71 26.70 27.41 1.99
C GLN A 71 25.50 28.31 1.67
N TRP A 72 24.40 28.21 2.43
CA TRP A 72 23.21 29.04 2.22
C TRP A 72 23.50 30.53 2.44
N ASN A 73 24.31 30.85 3.46
CA ASN A 73 24.73 32.23 3.70
C ASN A 73 25.56 32.82 2.55
N ASN A 74 26.24 31.99 1.76
CA ASN A 74 27.01 32.43 0.58
C ASN A 74 26.17 32.45 -0.71
N GLU A 75 25.10 31.66 -0.80
CA GLU A 75 24.13 31.67 -1.92
C GLU A 75 23.08 32.80 -1.79
N ASP A 76 22.96 33.40 -0.61
CA ASP A 76 21.96 34.41 -0.22
C ASP A 76 22.11 35.80 -0.90
N ASP A 77 23.17 36.02 -1.67
CA ASP A 77 23.41 37.32 -2.33
C ASP A 77 22.86 37.40 -3.78
N ASP A 78 22.50 36.29 -4.45
CA ASP A 78 22.11 36.32 -5.89
C ASP A 78 20.67 35.80 -6.19
N ASP A 79 20.10 34.92 -5.36
CA ASP A 79 18.81 34.25 -5.64
C ASP A 79 17.59 34.76 -4.84
N ARG A 80 17.73 35.87 -4.10
CA ARG A 80 16.61 36.42 -3.30
C ARG A 80 15.56 37.07 -4.19
N LEU A 81 14.43 36.36 -4.36
CA LEU A 81 13.22 36.92 -4.97
C LEU A 81 12.79 38.17 -4.22
N THR A 82 12.55 39.26 -4.95
CA THR A 82 11.88 40.43 -4.38
C THR A 82 10.51 40.02 -3.85
N LEU A 83 10.03 40.72 -2.82
CA LEU A 83 8.73 40.43 -2.20
C LEU A 83 7.59 40.41 -3.23
N ASP A 84 7.67 41.24 -4.27
CA ASP A 84 6.71 41.27 -5.38
C ASP A 84 6.76 40.00 -6.24
N GLN A 85 7.96 39.51 -6.56
CA GLN A 85 8.14 38.24 -7.27
C GLN A 85 7.66 37.05 -6.44
N ALA A 86 7.94 37.04 -5.13
CA ALA A 86 7.47 36.01 -4.22
C ALA A 86 5.93 35.99 -4.13
N ASN A 87 5.29 37.15 -3.99
CA ASN A 87 3.83 37.27 -3.99
C ASN A 87 3.21 36.81 -5.31
N LYS A 88 3.83 37.12 -6.44
CA LYS A 88 3.36 36.70 -7.76
C LYS A 88 3.47 35.20 -7.96
N LEU A 89 4.57 34.59 -7.51
CA LEU A 89 4.76 33.15 -7.53
C LEU A 89 3.74 32.45 -6.64
N LEU A 90 3.60 32.91 -5.39
CA LEU A 90 2.60 32.37 -4.45
C LEU A 90 1.17 32.49 -4.99
N SER A 91 0.80 33.63 -5.57
CA SER A 91 -0.53 33.80 -6.17
C SER A 91 -0.77 32.89 -7.39
N THR A 92 0.28 32.57 -8.14
CA THR A 92 0.20 31.62 -9.25
C THR A 92 0.03 30.20 -8.73
N GLU A 93 0.80 29.85 -7.70
CA GLU A 93 0.76 28.51 -7.11
C GLU A 93 -0.57 28.24 -6.39
N GLU A 94 -1.11 29.23 -5.69
CA GLU A 94 -2.44 29.17 -5.09
C GLU A 94 -3.51 28.82 -6.13
N LYS A 95 -3.46 29.46 -7.31
CA LYS A 95 -4.40 29.18 -8.41
C LYS A 95 -4.24 27.76 -8.96
N ASN A 96 -3.01 27.28 -9.10
CA ASN A 96 -2.73 25.94 -9.58
C ASN A 96 -3.29 24.89 -8.61
N MET A 97 -3.01 25.04 -7.31
CA MET A 97 -3.54 24.15 -6.27
C MET A 97 -5.07 24.17 -6.23
N LEU A 98 -5.69 25.35 -6.32
CA LEU A 98 -7.15 25.47 -6.39
C LEU A 98 -7.73 24.76 -7.62
N HIS A 99 -7.05 24.84 -8.76
CA HIS A 99 -7.47 24.12 -9.96
C HIS A 99 -7.42 22.60 -9.74
N GLU A 100 -6.33 22.09 -9.18
CA GLU A 100 -6.15 20.67 -8.91
C GLU A 100 -7.17 20.13 -7.90
N ILE A 101 -7.43 20.86 -6.81
CA ILE A 101 -8.47 20.50 -5.83
C ILE A 101 -9.84 20.40 -6.51
N ASN A 102 -10.19 21.38 -7.36
CA ASN A 102 -11.47 21.37 -8.05
C ASN A 102 -11.57 20.22 -9.07
N PHE A 103 -10.48 19.93 -9.77
CA PHE A 103 -10.38 18.81 -10.68
C PHE A 103 -10.59 17.47 -9.94
N MET A 104 -9.87 17.25 -8.84
CA MET A 104 -10.02 16.06 -8.02
C MET A 104 -11.44 15.92 -7.47
N LYS A 105 -12.06 17.03 -7.03
CA LYS A 105 -13.44 17.04 -6.55
C LYS A 105 -14.43 16.61 -7.65
N HIS A 106 -14.20 17.05 -8.88
CA HIS A 106 -15.00 16.64 -10.03
C HIS A 106 -14.85 15.13 -10.31
N GLU A 107 -13.61 14.64 -10.34
CA GLU A 107 -13.34 13.22 -10.53
C GLU A 107 -13.97 12.37 -9.43
N CYS A 108 -13.84 12.73 -8.15
CA CYS A 108 -14.52 12.01 -7.06
C CYS A 108 -16.04 11.93 -7.27
N LYS A 109 -16.68 13.03 -7.72
CA LYS A 109 -18.12 13.05 -8.02
C LYS A 109 -18.47 12.08 -9.16
N LYS A 110 -17.65 12.06 -10.21
CA LYS A 110 -17.82 11.15 -11.34
C LYS A 110 -17.67 9.69 -10.90
N TRP A 111 -16.66 9.38 -10.11
CA TRP A 111 -16.43 8.03 -9.59
C TRP A 111 -17.60 7.55 -8.72
N ILE A 112 -18.17 8.42 -7.89
CA ILE A 112 -19.38 8.12 -7.11
C ILE A 112 -20.56 7.79 -8.04
N GLN A 113 -20.75 8.58 -9.10
CA GLN A 113 -21.81 8.32 -10.09
C GLN A 113 -21.60 6.99 -10.82
N ASP A 114 -20.36 6.66 -11.18
CA ASP A 114 -20.02 5.41 -11.84
C ASP A 114 -20.28 4.21 -10.91
N ILE A 115 -19.91 4.30 -9.63
CA ILE A 115 -20.21 3.28 -8.63
C ILE A 115 -21.73 3.11 -8.47
N GLN A 116 -22.48 4.22 -8.37
CA GLN A 116 -23.95 4.18 -8.29
C GLN A 116 -24.56 3.52 -9.53
N ARG A 117 -24.07 3.83 -10.73
CA ARG A 117 -24.51 3.24 -11.98
C ARG A 117 -24.21 1.75 -12.05
N ILE A 118 -23.00 1.33 -11.69
CA ILE A 118 -22.62 -0.08 -11.64
C ILE A 118 -23.51 -0.82 -10.64
N ASN A 119 -23.74 -0.25 -9.46
CA ASN A 119 -24.63 -0.85 -8.47
C ASN A 119 -26.10 -0.94 -8.95
N GLY A 120 -26.60 0.07 -9.67
CA GLY A 120 -27.92 0.04 -10.30
C GLY A 120 -28.02 -1.04 -11.37
N ASN A 121 -27.06 -1.11 -12.29
CA ASN A 121 -27.00 -2.13 -13.34
C ASN A 121 -26.87 -3.55 -12.76
N MET A 122 -26.10 -3.71 -11.68
CA MET A 122 -25.98 -4.99 -10.96
C MET A 122 -27.24 -5.32 -10.16
N SER A 123 -28.00 -4.31 -9.71
CA SER A 123 -29.31 -4.50 -9.09
C SER A 123 -30.35 -4.98 -10.12
N ASP A 124 -30.31 -4.48 -11.36
CA ASP A 124 -31.13 -4.99 -12.46
C ASP A 124 -30.74 -6.41 -12.87
N LEU A 125 -29.47 -6.80 -12.75
CA LEU A 125 -29.03 -8.19 -12.97
C LEU A 125 -29.43 -9.12 -11.81
N ARG A 126 -29.50 -8.59 -10.58
CA ARG A 126 -29.77 -9.37 -9.36
C ARG A 126 -31.26 -9.47 -9.01
N TYR A 127 -32.05 -8.49 -9.41
CA TYR A 127 -33.51 -8.41 -9.19
C TYR A 127 -34.27 -8.27 -10.50
N GLY A 128 -33.71 -8.80 -11.60
CA GLY A 128 -34.21 -8.61 -12.95
C GLY A 128 -35.73 -8.63 -13.03
N LYS A 129 -36.26 -7.74 -13.89
CA LYS A 129 -37.61 -7.78 -14.44
C LYS A 129 -37.89 -9.15 -15.07
N ILE A 130 -38.08 -10.17 -14.25
CA ILE A 130 -38.92 -11.31 -14.57
C ILE A 130 -40.31 -10.77 -14.28
N LEU A 131 -40.95 -10.22 -15.31
CA LEU A 131 -42.37 -9.90 -15.24
C LEU A 131 -43.10 -11.20 -14.89
N PRO A 132 -43.95 -11.23 -13.85
CA PRO A 132 -44.78 -12.40 -13.57
C PRO A 132 -45.99 -12.34 -14.49
N GLU A 133 -45.80 -12.62 -15.78
CA GLU A 133 -46.94 -12.84 -16.66
C GLU A 133 -46.71 -14.11 -17.48
N VAL A 134 -47.13 -15.22 -16.86
CA VAL A 134 -47.68 -16.42 -17.50
C VAL A 134 -46.91 -16.89 -18.74
N ILE A 135 -45.66 -17.33 -18.56
CA ILE A 135 -45.04 -18.19 -19.58
C ILE A 135 -45.60 -19.59 -19.34
N ARG A 136 -46.59 -20.01 -20.15
CA ARG A 136 -47.19 -21.34 -20.04
C ARG A 136 -46.14 -22.37 -20.43
N GLU A 137 -45.91 -23.37 -19.57
CA GLU A 137 -44.94 -24.45 -19.75
C GLU A 137 -45.05 -25.13 -21.13
N GLU A 138 -46.24 -25.14 -21.70
CA GLU A 138 -46.54 -25.69 -23.03
C GLU A 138 -45.78 -25.01 -24.17
N GLU A 139 -45.47 -23.71 -24.04
CA GLU A 139 -44.76 -22.93 -25.06
C GLU A 139 -43.26 -23.27 -25.03
N ILE A 140 -42.69 -23.45 -23.84
CA ILE A 140 -41.30 -23.87 -23.63
C ILE A 140 -41.09 -25.31 -24.13
N ILE A 141 -42.04 -26.22 -23.86
CA ILE A 141 -41.96 -27.61 -24.30
C ILE A 141 -42.03 -27.70 -25.84
N ASN A 142 -42.87 -26.89 -26.48
CA ASN A 142 -42.96 -26.87 -27.94
C ASN A 142 -41.72 -26.24 -28.59
N GLU A 143 -41.14 -25.21 -27.99
CA GLU A 143 -39.92 -24.58 -28.49
C GLU A 143 -38.70 -25.51 -28.33
N LEU A 144 -38.58 -26.21 -27.19
CA LEU A 144 -37.56 -27.24 -26.98
C LEU A 144 -37.75 -28.47 -27.90
N LYS A 145 -38.99 -28.89 -28.18
CA LYS A 145 -39.27 -29.95 -29.18
C LYS A 145 -38.89 -29.51 -30.59
N SER A 146 -39.13 -28.26 -30.95
CA SER A 146 -38.73 -27.72 -32.26
C SER A 146 -37.21 -27.70 -32.44
N GLN A 147 -36.45 -27.43 -31.37
CA GLN A 147 -34.99 -27.49 -31.38
C GLN A 147 -34.46 -28.93 -31.32
N SER A 148 -35.18 -29.84 -30.66
CA SER A 148 -34.85 -31.27 -30.64
C SER A 148 -35.02 -31.94 -32.01
N HIS A 149 -35.93 -31.48 -32.87
CA HIS A 149 -36.11 -32.03 -34.22
C HIS A 149 -34.90 -31.77 -35.15
N TYR A 150 -34.03 -30.82 -34.80
CA TYR A 150 -32.77 -30.59 -35.53
C TYR A 150 -31.65 -31.59 -35.20
N ILE A 151 -31.84 -32.51 -34.25
CA ILE A 151 -30.80 -33.46 -33.82
C ILE A 151 -31.03 -34.88 -34.41
N GLU A 152 -32.15 -35.14 -35.09
CA GLU A 152 -32.45 -36.44 -35.70
C GLU A 152 -31.65 -36.77 -37.00
N ILE A 153 -30.82 -35.84 -37.51
CA ILE A 153 -30.05 -36.05 -38.75
C ILE A 153 -28.58 -36.47 -38.50
N GLN A 154 -28.21 -36.99 -37.33
CA GLN A 154 -26.90 -37.66 -37.17
C GLN A 154 -27.03 -38.92 -36.32
N GLY A 155 -27.60 -39.97 -36.92
CA GLY A 155 -27.41 -41.41 -36.68
C GLY A 155 -26.64 -41.90 -35.45
N ILE A 156 -27.01 -41.48 -34.24
CA ILE A 156 -26.56 -42.09 -32.99
C ILE A 156 -27.83 -42.60 -32.29
N PRO A 157 -27.95 -43.92 -32.01
CA PRO A 157 -29.14 -44.45 -31.35
C PRO A 157 -29.26 -43.87 -29.94
N SER A 158 -30.48 -43.45 -29.63
CA SER A 158 -30.92 -42.88 -28.35
C SER A 158 -30.45 -43.72 -27.15
N PRO A 159 -29.68 -43.16 -26.19
CA PRO A 159 -29.53 -43.80 -24.90
C PRO A 159 -30.82 -43.55 -24.13
N THR A 160 -31.58 -44.63 -23.94
CA THR A 160 -32.66 -44.74 -22.97
C THR A 160 -32.27 -44.07 -21.66
N ILE A 161 -33.16 -43.19 -21.21
CA ILE A 161 -33.13 -42.47 -19.94
C ILE A 161 -33.12 -43.51 -18.83
N GLU A 162 -31.94 -43.90 -18.36
CA GLU A 162 -31.73 -44.48 -17.03
C GLU A 162 -30.21 -44.52 -16.78
N GLU A 163 -29.82 -44.02 -15.61
CA GLU A 163 -28.45 -43.93 -15.09
C GLU A 163 -27.56 -42.80 -15.66
N ASN A 164 -27.24 -41.81 -14.82
CA ASN A 164 -25.86 -41.53 -14.37
C ASN A 164 -25.72 -40.11 -13.79
N SER A 165 -25.84 -39.97 -12.47
CA SER A 165 -25.42 -38.76 -11.73
C SER A 165 -23.91 -38.46 -11.90
N LEU A 166 -23.14 -39.44 -12.36
CA LEU A 166 -21.70 -39.35 -12.63
C LEU A 166 -21.35 -38.40 -13.78
N THR A 167 -22.16 -38.29 -14.84
CA THR A 167 -21.82 -37.42 -15.99
C THR A 167 -22.01 -35.94 -15.65
N LEU A 168 -23.06 -35.61 -14.90
CA LEU A 168 -23.33 -34.28 -14.35
C LEU A 168 -22.27 -33.87 -13.32
N THR A 169 -21.82 -34.81 -12.48
CA THR A 169 -20.74 -34.58 -11.51
C THR A 169 -19.40 -34.32 -12.21
N VAL A 170 -19.07 -35.08 -13.25
CA VAL A 170 -17.84 -34.87 -14.03
C VAL A 170 -17.85 -33.52 -14.76
N PHE A 171 -19.00 -33.10 -15.28
CA PHE A 171 -19.13 -31.79 -15.93
C PHE A 171 -18.94 -30.63 -14.94
N LEU A 172 -19.61 -30.70 -13.78
CA LEU A 172 -19.44 -29.71 -12.71
C LEU A 172 -18.01 -29.69 -12.16
N ALA A 173 -17.38 -30.85 -11.98
CA ALA A 173 -16.00 -30.94 -11.51
C ALA A 173 -14.99 -30.33 -12.48
N ARG A 174 -15.19 -30.50 -13.80
CA ARG A 174 -14.33 -29.86 -14.81
C ARG A 174 -14.49 -28.34 -14.81
N PHE A 175 -15.71 -27.85 -14.62
CA PHE A 175 -15.99 -26.42 -14.57
C PHE A 175 -15.36 -25.74 -13.34
N THR A 176 -15.49 -26.34 -12.16
CA THR A 176 -14.87 -25.80 -10.93
C THR A 176 -13.35 -25.81 -11.00
N THR A 177 -12.76 -26.85 -11.59
CA THR A 177 -11.30 -26.94 -11.78
C THR A 177 -10.78 -25.84 -12.71
N ILE A 178 -11.46 -25.58 -13.83
CA ILE A 178 -11.05 -24.51 -14.75
C ILE A 178 -11.16 -23.13 -14.07
N ALA A 179 -12.22 -22.91 -13.30
CA ALA A 179 -12.43 -21.65 -12.58
C ALA A 179 -11.35 -21.40 -11.52
N THR A 180 -10.92 -22.43 -10.76
CA THR A 180 -9.87 -22.27 -9.73
C THR A 180 -8.50 -21.96 -10.33
N TYR A 181 -8.10 -22.63 -11.41
CA TYR A 181 -6.83 -22.33 -12.10
C TYR A 181 -6.80 -20.90 -12.65
N SER A 182 -7.91 -20.43 -13.23
CA SER A 182 -8.00 -19.06 -13.75
C SER A 182 -7.89 -18.01 -12.64
N LEU A 183 -8.54 -18.25 -11.49
CA LEU A 183 -8.44 -17.37 -10.33
C LEU A 183 -7.00 -17.29 -9.78
N ILE A 184 -6.33 -18.43 -9.61
CA ILE A 184 -4.97 -18.50 -9.08
C ILE A 184 -3.99 -17.75 -10.00
N THR A 185 -4.15 -17.87 -11.31
CA THR A 185 -3.28 -17.21 -12.29
C THR A 185 -3.48 -15.69 -12.27
N PHE A 186 -4.73 -15.24 -12.10
CA PHE A 186 -5.04 -13.82 -11.94
C PHE A 186 -4.44 -13.24 -10.66
N PHE A 187 -4.58 -13.93 -9.52
CA PHE A 187 -4.02 -13.47 -8.24
C PHE A 187 -2.49 -13.46 -8.23
N THR A 188 -1.84 -14.45 -8.83
CA THR A 188 -0.36 -14.45 -8.96
C THR A 188 0.13 -13.30 -9.83
N ALA A 189 -0.56 -12.97 -10.92
CA ALA A 189 -0.24 -11.80 -11.74
C ALA A 189 -0.43 -10.47 -10.97
N LEU A 190 -1.47 -10.37 -10.15
CA LEU A 190 -1.73 -9.20 -9.30
C LEU A 190 -0.63 -9.00 -8.24
N ILE A 191 -0.24 -10.09 -7.56
CA ILE A 191 0.83 -10.07 -6.55
C ILE A 191 2.16 -9.65 -7.18
N ASN A 192 2.53 -10.22 -8.32
CA ASN A 192 3.77 -9.85 -9.02
C ASN A 192 3.77 -8.36 -9.44
N LYS A 193 2.63 -7.83 -9.87
CA LYS A 193 2.48 -6.41 -10.21
C LYS A 193 2.64 -5.49 -8.99
N LEU A 194 2.13 -5.91 -7.83
CA LEU A 194 2.27 -5.17 -6.57
C LEU A 194 3.71 -5.19 -6.04
N ILE A 195 4.38 -6.37 -6.08
CA ILE A 195 5.79 -6.50 -5.68
C ILE A 195 6.66 -5.59 -6.54
N LYS A 196 6.49 -5.62 -7.87
CA LYS A 196 7.27 -4.75 -8.78
C LYS A 196 7.07 -3.27 -8.48
N LYS A 197 5.86 -2.85 -8.10
CA LYS A 197 5.57 -1.46 -7.72
C LYS A 197 6.22 -1.06 -6.39
N LEU A 198 6.34 -1.99 -5.43
CA LEU A 198 7.00 -1.77 -4.15
C LEU A 198 8.53 -1.75 -4.27
N THR A 199 9.12 -2.61 -5.11
CA THR A 199 10.58 -2.63 -5.33
C THR A 199 11.08 -1.34 -5.98
N ILE A 200 10.34 -0.80 -6.96
CA ILE A 200 10.67 0.47 -7.62
C ILE A 200 10.57 1.67 -6.67
N SER A 201 9.76 1.57 -5.61
CA SER A 201 9.60 2.65 -4.63
C SER A 201 10.68 2.67 -3.54
N ASN A 202 11.54 1.65 -3.44
CA ASN A 202 12.62 1.55 -2.46
C ASN A 202 14.02 1.83 -3.06
N GLU A 203 14.11 2.16 -4.36
CA GLU A 203 15.35 2.52 -5.07
C GLU A 203 15.43 4.03 -5.42
N ILE A 204 14.55 4.86 -4.85
CA ILE A 204 14.58 6.34 -4.94
C ILE A 204 14.73 6.89 -3.53
#